data_AF-A0A428KGV0-F1
#
_entry.id   AF-A0A428KGV0-F1
#
_cell.length_a   1.000
_cell.length_b   1.000
_cell.length_c   1.000
_cell.angle_alpha   90.00
_cell.angle_beta   90.00
_cell.angle_gamma   90.00
#
_symmetry.space_group_name_H-M   'P 1'
#
loop_
_entity.id
_entity.type
_entity.pdbx_description
1 polymer ?
#
loop_
_entity_poly.entity_id
_entity_poly.type
_entity_poly.pdbx_seq_one_letter_code
_entity_poly.pdbx_strand_id
1 'polypeptide(L)'
;MLVPPYQRLLQLAFPQEADATRYLHPTTTAAYRTFEQAGPADIAYRFERVRLGVAMSLMKLLSDLGDLQEARAVLDVLHKALKAPSVAAIDASIHKEANTFEKLYTNLYVNEEGEQLLNLFERALDADSQPLMDDVIREALRLAPQLDFTHLSEEDEDE
;
A
#
# COMPACT_ATOMS: atom_id res chain seq x y z
N MET A 1 0.82 -14.81 -20.13
CA MET A 1 0.91 -15.06 -18.68
C MET A 1 -0.03 -14.07 -17.98
N LEU A 2 -0.90 -14.53 -17.09
CA LEU A 2 -1.73 -13.65 -16.27
C LEU A 2 -0.84 -13.03 -15.19
N VAL A 3 -0.85 -11.71 -15.05
CA VAL A 3 -0.15 -11.00 -13.98
C VAL A 3 -0.86 -11.29 -12.65
N PRO A 4 -0.16 -11.73 -11.59
CA PRO A 4 -0.77 -12.01 -10.29
C PRO A 4 -1.49 -10.78 -9.70
N PRO A 5 -2.58 -10.96 -8.94
CA PRO A 5 -3.37 -9.84 -8.37
C PRO A 5 -2.53 -8.83 -7.58
N TYR A 6 -1.63 -9.32 -6.72
CA TYR A 6 -0.71 -8.46 -5.96
C TYR A 6 0.15 -7.58 -6.88
N GLN A 7 0.77 -8.16 -7.91
CA GLN A 7 1.62 -7.42 -8.83
C GLN A 7 0.80 -6.42 -9.65
N ARG A 8 -0.44 -6.76 -10.02
CA ARG A 8 -1.35 -5.84 -10.71
C ARG A 8 -1.72 -4.65 -9.82
N LEU A 9 -1.94 -4.88 -8.52
CA LEU A 9 -2.22 -3.80 -7.57
C LEU A 9 -1.02 -2.84 -7.47
N LEU A 10 0.20 -3.36 -7.36
CA LEU A 10 1.41 -2.53 -7.36
C LEU A 10 1.52 -1.69 -8.64
N GLN A 11 1.23 -2.28 -9.80
CA GLN A 11 1.28 -1.56 -11.09
C GLN A 11 0.23 -0.46 -11.20
N LEU A 12 -0.97 -0.68 -10.65
CA LEU A 12 -2.03 0.32 -10.65
C LEU A 12 -1.73 1.47 -9.67
N ALA A 13 -1.17 1.17 -8.50
CA ALA A 13 -0.85 2.18 -7.51
C ALA A 13 0.41 2.99 -7.87
N PHE A 14 1.37 2.39 -8.58
CA PHE A 14 2.62 3.05 -8.97
C PHE A 14 2.77 3.09 -10.50
N PRO A 15 1.91 3.83 -11.22
CA PRO A 15 1.95 3.88 -12.69
C PRO A 15 3.14 4.66 -13.22
N GLN A 16 3.65 5.63 -12.44
CA GLN A 16 4.79 6.47 -12.80
C GLN A 16 6.12 5.74 -12.51
N GLU A 17 7.02 5.73 -13.48
CA GLU A 17 8.31 5.02 -13.38
C GLU A 17 9.17 5.53 -12.21
N ALA A 18 9.13 6.83 -11.94
CA ALA A 18 9.87 7.45 -10.83
C ALA A 18 9.42 6.90 -9.46
N ASP A 19 8.10 6.81 -9.24
CA ASP A 19 7.53 6.28 -8.01
C ASP A 19 7.75 4.78 -7.89
N ALA A 20 7.56 4.03 -8.99
CA ALA A 20 7.85 2.60 -9.01
C ALA A 20 9.31 2.31 -8.66
N THR A 21 10.26 3.08 -9.21
CA THR A 21 11.70 2.95 -8.91
C THR A 21 12.00 3.27 -7.45
N ARG A 22 11.32 4.28 -6.88
CA ARG A 22 11.50 4.71 -5.49
C ARG A 22 10.97 3.69 -4.48
N TYR A 23 9.78 3.15 -4.71
CA TYR A 23 9.02 2.38 -3.70
C TYR A 23 9.01 0.86 -3.96
N LEU A 24 9.05 0.43 -5.22
CA LEU A 24 8.90 -0.98 -5.60
C LEU A 24 10.25 -1.66 -5.79
N HIS A 25 10.98 -1.83 -4.68
CA HIS A 25 12.17 -2.67 -4.68
C HIS A 25 11.84 -4.10 -5.15
N PRO A 26 12.80 -4.85 -5.74
CA PRO A 26 12.55 -6.21 -6.24
C PRO A 26 11.96 -7.16 -5.19
N THR A 27 12.32 -6.95 -3.92
CA THR A 27 11.82 -7.75 -2.79
C THR A 27 10.37 -7.39 -2.40
N THR A 28 9.89 -6.20 -2.74
CA THR A 28 8.47 -5.80 -2.65
C THR A 28 7.70 -6.45 -3.79
N THR A 29 8.15 -6.29 -5.04
CA THR A 29 7.48 -6.88 -6.21
C THR A 29 7.36 -8.40 -6.12
N ALA A 30 8.36 -9.07 -5.55
CA ALA A 30 8.36 -10.52 -5.35
C ALA A 30 7.68 -10.98 -4.05
N ALA A 31 7.22 -10.08 -3.17
CA ALA A 31 6.81 -10.40 -1.80
C ALA A 31 5.79 -11.54 -1.75
N TYR A 32 4.70 -11.43 -2.53
CA TYR A 32 3.64 -12.43 -2.54
C TYR A 32 4.14 -13.83 -2.95
N ARG A 33 4.94 -13.91 -4.03
CA ARG A 33 5.56 -15.18 -4.46
C ARG A 33 6.47 -15.76 -3.38
N THR A 34 7.30 -14.91 -2.74
CA THR A 34 8.20 -15.38 -1.69
C THR A 34 7.46 -15.82 -0.43
N PHE A 35 6.29 -15.24 -0.18
CA PHE A 35 5.39 -15.66 0.89
C PHE A 35 4.77 -17.04 0.61
N GLU A 36 4.24 -17.26 -0.60
CA GLU A 36 3.69 -18.57 -0.99
C GLU A 36 4.70 -19.71 -0.92
N GLN A 37 5.98 -19.40 -1.09
CA GLN A 37 7.09 -20.36 -1.05
C GLN A 37 7.76 -20.45 0.32
N ALA A 38 7.31 -19.65 1.31
CA ALA A 38 7.96 -19.55 2.60
C ALA A 38 7.79 -20.83 3.42
N GLY A 39 8.86 -21.26 4.09
CA GLY A 39 8.77 -22.29 5.11
C GLY A 39 8.10 -21.75 6.40
N PRO A 40 7.69 -22.64 7.32
CA PRO A 40 7.00 -22.26 8.55
C PRO A 40 7.75 -21.24 9.43
N ALA A 41 9.08 -21.25 9.40
CA ALA A 41 9.91 -20.32 10.17
C ALA A 41 9.86 -18.87 9.65
N ASP A 42 9.65 -18.69 8.35
CA ASP A 42 9.70 -17.38 7.68
C ASP A 42 8.33 -16.85 7.30
N ILE A 43 7.29 -17.71 7.30
CA ILE A 43 5.98 -17.40 6.74
C ILE A 43 5.36 -16.13 7.34
N ALA A 44 5.48 -15.92 8.66
CA ALA A 44 4.96 -14.73 9.32
C ALA A 44 5.65 -13.45 8.82
N TYR A 45 6.98 -13.45 8.75
CA TYR A 45 7.73 -12.30 8.24
C TYR A 45 7.46 -12.04 6.75
N ARG A 46 7.35 -13.09 5.94
CA ARG A 46 7.04 -12.95 4.51
C ARG A 46 5.61 -12.44 4.30
N PHE A 47 4.67 -12.89 5.11
CA PHE A 47 3.29 -12.39 5.09
C PHE A 47 3.23 -10.91 5.48
N GLU A 48 3.95 -10.50 6.52
CA GLU A 48 4.01 -9.09 6.93
C GLU A 48 4.52 -8.18 5.80
N ARG A 49 5.48 -8.66 4.99
CA ARG A 49 5.94 -7.94 3.80
C ARG A 49 4.86 -7.79 2.73
N VAL A 50 3.97 -8.77 2.57
CA VAL A 50 2.81 -8.67 1.67
C VAL A 50 1.85 -7.60 2.20
N ARG A 51 1.53 -7.64 3.50
CA ARG A 51 0.66 -6.64 4.15
C ARG A 51 1.17 -5.23 3.92
N LEU A 52 2.46 -5.00 4.17
CA LEU A 52 3.10 -3.70 3.92
C LEU A 52 3.02 -3.27 2.45
N GLY A 53 3.25 -4.19 1.50
CA GLY A 53 3.15 -3.85 0.08
C GLY A 53 1.73 -3.47 -0.37
N VAL A 54 0.71 -4.14 0.18
CA VAL A 54 -0.70 -3.80 -0.07
C VAL A 54 -1.06 -2.47 0.59
N ALA A 55 -0.67 -2.29 1.85
CA ALA A 55 -0.88 -1.06 2.61
C ALA A 55 -0.23 0.17 1.91
N MET A 56 0.99 0.01 1.39
CA MET A 56 1.65 1.05 0.58
C MET A 56 0.88 1.37 -0.70
N SER A 57 0.35 0.37 -1.38
CA SER A 57 -0.43 0.58 -2.61
C SER A 57 -1.67 1.42 -2.33
N LEU A 58 -2.37 1.13 -1.23
CA LEU A 58 -3.56 1.86 -0.80
C LEU A 58 -3.24 3.30 -0.40
N MET A 59 -2.15 3.53 0.33
CA MET A 59 -1.72 4.88 0.68
C MET A 59 -1.26 5.70 -0.51
N LYS A 60 -0.66 5.06 -1.53
CA LYS A 60 -0.30 5.74 -2.77
C LYS A 60 -1.54 6.17 -3.55
N LEU A 61 -2.52 5.27 -3.72
CA LEU A 61 -3.80 5.61 -4.35
C LEU A 61 -4.50 6.74 -3.59
N LEU A 62 -4.50 6.69 -2.26
CA LEU A 62 -5.11 7.72 -1.42
C LEU A 62 -4.37 9.07 -1.52
N SER A 63 -3.03 9.06 -1.53
CA SER A 63 -2.26 10.29 -1.71
C SER A 63 -2.49 10.92 -3.07
N ASP A 64 -2.62 10.09 -4.10
CA ASP A 64 -2.84 10.55 -5.47
C ASP A 64 -4.26 11.07 -5.67
N LEU A 65 -5.26 10.53 -4.95
CA LEU A 65 -6.66 10.93 -5.06
C LEU A 65 -6.95 12.35 -4.55
N GLY A 66 -6.25 12.81 -3.50
CA GLY A 66 -6.56 14.09 -2.85
C GLY A 66 -5.36 14.97 -2.53
N ASP A 67 -4.19 14.69 -3.14
CA ASP A 67 -2.88 15.24 -2.76
C ASP A 67 -2.63 15.26 -1.24
N LEU A 68 -3.05 14.17 -0.58
CA LEU A 68 -3.03 14.07 0.87
C LEU A 68 -1.59 13.84 1.37
N GLN A 69 -0.99 14.89 1.93
CA GLN A 69 0.37 14.86 2.47
C GLN A 69 0.51 13.85 3.61
N GLU A 70 -0.54 13.66 4.41
CA GLU A 70 -0.60 12.65 5.46
C GLU A 70 -0.51 11.22 4.90
N ALA A 71 -1.21 10.94 3.78
CA ALA A 71 -1.12 9.64 3.11
C ALA A 71 0.27 9.41 2.53
N ARG A 72 0.91 10.44 1.94
CA ARG A 72 2.32 10.37 1.49
C ARG A 72 3.27 10.10 2.66
N ALA A 73 3.04 10.72 3.81
CA ALA A 73 3.86 10.51 5.00
C ALA A 73 3.74 9.07 5.53
N VAL A 74 2.51 8.52 5.60
CA VAL A 74 2.29 7.12 5.97
C VAL A 74 2.92 6.16 4.96
N LEU A 75 2.78 6.42 3.65
CA LEU A 75 3.45 5.65 2.59
C LEU A 75 4.97 5.58 2.82
N ASP A 76 5.61 6.71 3.12
CA ASP A 76 7.05 6.76 3.40
C ASP A 76 7.44 5.98 4.68
N VAL A 77 6.58 5.96 5.71
CA VAL A 77 6.79 5.14 6.91
C VAL A 77 6.75 3.65 6.57
N LEU A 78 5.73 3.20 5.83
CA LEU A 78 5.58 1.81 5.40
C LEU A 78 6.76 1.37 4.52
N HIS A 79 7.20 2.25 3.62
CA HIS A 79 8.36 1.99 2.79
C HIS A 79 9.65 1.83 3.61
N LYS A 80 9.85 2.64 4.67
CA LYS A 80 10.97 2.46 5.59
C LYS A 80 10.86 1.12 6.35
N ALA A 81 9.65 0.75 6.79
CA ALA A 81 9.41 -0.48 7.52
C ALA A 81 9.74 -1.74 6.70
N LEU A 82 9.57 -1.71 5.36
CA LEU A 82 9.99 -2.82 4.47
C LEU A 82 11.48 -3.16 4.53
N LYS A 83 12.33 -2.26 5.05
CA LYS A 83 13.77 -2.48 5.23
C LYS A 83 14.10 -3.23 6.53
N ALA A 84 13.12 -3.40 7.43
CA ALA A 84 13.32 -4.05 8.70
C ALA A 84 13.55 -5.57 8.54
N PRO A 85 14.46 -6.17 9.33
CA PRO A 85 14.86 -7.57 9.17
C PRO A 85 13.91 -8.60 9.81
N SER A 86 12.88 -8.15 10.56
CA SER A 86 11.96 -9.03 11.29
C SER A 86 10.62 -8.35 11.53
N VAL A 87 9.60 -9.13 11.89
CA VAL A 87 8.25 -8.62 12.26
C VAL A 87 8.36 -7.64 13.42
N ALA A 88 9.06 -8.01 14.50
CA ALA A 88 9.25 -7.11 15.65
C ALA A 88 9.92 -5.78 15.28
N ALA A 89 10.83 -5.77 14.29
CA ALA A 89 11.46 -4.55 13.81
C ALA A 89 10.54 -3.72 12.89
N ILE A 90 9.63 -4.38 12.15
CA ILE A 90 8.55 -3.71 11.42
C ILE A 90 7.63 -3.01 12.43
N ASP A 91 7.13 -3.74 13.43
CA ASP A 91 6.23 -3.22 14.46
C ASP A 91 6.86 -2.03 15.19
N ALA A 92 8.12 -2.15 15.58
CA ALA A 92 8.85 -1.05 16.23
C ALA A 92 8.99 0.18 15.32
N SER A 93 9.17 -0.02 14.01
CA SER A 93 9.26 1.08 13.05
C SER A 93 7.92 1.79 12.85
N ILE A 94 6.82 1.03 12.76
CA ILE A 94 5.46 1.58 12.64
C ILE A 94 5.07 2.30 13.93
N HIS A 95 5.28 1.67 15.09
CA HIS A 95 4.91 2.22 16.39
C HIS A 95 5.63 3.54 16.69
N LYS A 96 6.90 3.67 16.29
CA LYS A 96 7.65 4.93 16.43
C LYS A 96 7.00 6.10 15.70
N GLU A 97 6.28 5.81 14.62
CA GLU A 97 5.65 6.79 13.74
C GLU A 97 4.12 6.84 13.95
N ALA A 98 3.59 6.32 15.06
CA ALA A 98 2.15 6.24 15.35
C ALA A 98 1.42 7.59 15.17
N ASN A 99 2.03 8.70 15.57
CA ASN A 99 1.46 10.05 15.38
C ASN A 99 1.20 10.39 13.90
N THR A 100 1.98 9.83 12.97
CA THR A 100 1.77 10.03 11.53
C THR A 100 0.48 9.34 11.07
N PHE A 101 0.19 8.15 11.61
CA PHE A 101 -1.06 7.44 11.35
C PHE A 101 -2.25 8.14 12.00
N GLU A 102 -2.11 8.67 13.22
CA GLU A 102 -3.20 9.43 13.87
C GLU A 102 -3.61 10.66 13.05
N LYS A 103 -2.65 11.37 12.47
CA LYS A 103 -2.90 12.52 11.60
C LYS A 103 -3.64 12.15 10.33
N LEU A 104 -3.34 10.98 9.75
CA LEU A 104 -4.05 10.46 8.59
C LEU A 104 -5.56 10.42 8.84
N TYR A 105 -6.00 10.06 10.05
CA TYR A 105 -7.43 9.98 10.38
C TYR A 105 -8.06 11.31 10.83
N THR A 106 -7.25 12.32 11.14
CA THR A 106 -7.75 13.58 11.73
C THR A 106 -8.09 14.63 10.66
N ASN A 107 -7.39 14.63 9.53
CA ASN A 107 -7.54 15.65 8.48
C ASN A 107 -8.47 15.22 7.33
N LEU A 108 -9.35 14.26 7.60
CA LEU A 108 -10.18 13.58 6.63
C LEU A 108 -11.43 14.40 6.26
N TYR A 109 -11.29 15.34 5.33
CA TYR A 109 -12.39 15.74 4.45
C TYR A 109 -12.44 14.75 3.27
N VAL A 110 -12.88 13.52 3.53
CA VAL A 110 -12.79 12.46 2.53
C VAL A 110 -14.08 12.38 1.72
N ASN A 111 -13.93 12.38 0.41
CA ASN A 111 -14.92 11.81 -0.49
C ASN A 111 -15.11 10.30 -0.20
N GLU A 112 -16.21 9.73 -0.66
CA GLU A 112 -16.57 8.32 -0.43
C GLU A 112 -15.43 7.35 -0.83
N GLU A 113 -14.72 7.66 -1.90
CA GLU A 113 -13.62 6.86 -2.43
C GLU A 113 -12.41 6.78 -1.48
N GLY A 114 -12.01 7.90 -0.88
CA GLY A 114 -10.92 7.88 0.09
C GLY A 114 -11.31 7.17 1.39
N GLU A 115 -12.58 7.23 1.82
CA GLU A 115 -13.05 6.41 2.95
C GLU A 115 -12.94 4.92 2.63
N GLN A 116 -13.30 4.51 1.41
CA GLN A 116 -13.17 3.12 0.97
C GLN A 116 -11.70 2.67 0.93
N LEU A 117 -10.78 3.54 0.47
CA LEU A 117 -9.34 3.26 0.50
C LEU A 117 -8.79 3.12 1.93
N LEU A 118 -9.23 3.98 2.85
CA LEU A 118 -8.86 3.91 4.26
C LEU A 118 -9.39 2.63 4.92
N ASN A 119 -10.63 2.25 4.64
CA ASN A 119 -11.18 0.99 5.14
C ASN A 119 -10.37 -0.22 4.65
N LEU A 120 -10.01 -0.25 3.37
CA LEU A 120 -9.14 -1.31 2.82
C LEU A 120 -7.76 -1.29 3.48
N PHE A 121 -7.25 -0.11 3.81
CA PHE A 121 -5.95 0.05 4.45
C PHE A 121 -5.96 -0.52 5.87
N GLU A 122 -6.97 -0.17 6.69
CA GLU A 122 -7.18 -0.76 8.01
C GLU A 122 -7.28 -2.29 7.94
N ARG A 123 -8.09 -2.79 7.00
CA ARG A 123 -8.22 -4.24 6.77
C ARG A 123 -6.91 -4.90 6.35
N ALA A 124 -6.05 -4.22 5.59
CA ALA A 124 -4.72 -4.74 5.27
C ALA A 124 -3.84 -4.84 6.53
N LEU A 125 -3.90 -3.83 7.40
CA LEU A 125 -3.18 -3.77 8.68
C LEU A 125 -3.75 -4.69 9.76
N ASP A 126 -4.96 -5.22 9.58
CA ASP A 126 -5.60 -6.18 10.48
C ASP A 126 -5.64 -7.61 9.94
N ALA A 127 -5.44 -7.81 8.63
CA ALA A 127 -5.45 -9.13 8.02
C ALA A 127 -4.36 -10.04 8.60
N ASP A 128 -4.77 -11.11 9.29
CA ASP A 128 -3.90 -12.08 9.95
C ASP A 128 -3.67 -13.36 9.12
N SER A 129 -4.26 -13.42 7.92
CA SER A 129 -4.25 -14.61 7.08
C SER A 129 -4.28 -14.26 5.59
N GLN A 130 -3.76 -15.18 4.77
CA GLN A 130 -3.73 -15.03 3.32
C GLN A 130 -5.11 -14.78 2.69
N PRO A 131 -6.19 -15.51 3.05
CA PRO A 131 -7.50 -15.27 2.43
C PRO A 131 -8.02 -13.85 2.67
N LEU A 132 -7.84 -13.31 3.88
CA LEU A 132 -8.23 -11.93 4.20
C LEU A 132 -7.43 -10.92 3.39
N MET A 133 -6.12 -11.13 3.25
CA MET A 133 -5.28 -10.28 2.42
C MET A 133 -5.66 -10.35 0.94
N ASP A 134 -6.00 -11.53 0.44
CA ASP A 134 -6.45 -11.73 -0.94
C ASP A 134 -7.78 -11.02 -1.22
N ASP A 135 -8.69 -10.99 -0.24
CA ASP A 135 -9.92 -10.21 -0.33
C ASP A 135 -9.64 -8.71 -0.43
N VAL A 136 -8.74 -8.19 0.42
CA VAL A 136 -8.31 -6.78 0.34
C VAL A 136 -7.71 -6.46 -1.03
N ILE A 137 -6.82 -7.31 -1.54
CA ILE A 137 -6.22 -7.11 -2.88
C ILE A 137 -7.30 -7.11 -3.97
N ARG A 138 -8.25 -8.06 -3.93
CA ARG A 138 -9.34 -8.16 -4.92
C ARG A 138 -10.25 -6.95 -4.89
N GLU A 139 -10.57 -6.44 -3.70
CA GLU A 139 -11.41 -5.25 -3.54
C GLU A 139 -10.67 -3.99 -3.98
N ALA A 140 -9.40 -3.83 -3.61
CA ALA A 140 -8.56 -2.73 -4.06
C ALA A 140 -8.43 -2.70 -5.59
N LEU A 141 -8.26 -3.86 -6.23
CA LEU A 141 -8.22 -3.97 -7.70
C LEU A 141 -9.55 -3.62 -8.37
N ARG A 142 -10.68 -3.76 -7.66
CA ARG A 142 -12.00 -3.34 -8.14
C ARG A 142 -12.19 -1.84 -7.98
N LEU A 143 -11.71 -1.28 -6.88
CA LEU A 143 -11.84 0.14 -6.55
C LEU A 143 -10.90 1.02 -7.38
N ALA A 144 -9.63 0.65 -7.52
CA ALA A 144 -8.61 1.50 -8.13
C ALA A 144 -8.98 2.07 -9.52
N PRO A 145 -9.64 1.33 -10.43
CA PRO A 145 -10.07 1.88 -11.73
C PRO A 145 -11.27 2.85 -11.67
N GLN A 146 -11.97 2.91 -10.53
CA GLN A 146 -13.13 3.79 -10.31
C GLN A 146 -12.71 5.14 -9.73
N LEU A 147 -11.50 5.22 -9.16
CA LEU A 147 -10.95 6.43 -8.57
C LEU A 147 -10.75 7.48 -9.66
N ASP A 148 -11.25 8.68 -9.41
CA ASP A 148 -11.06 9.81 -10.32
C ASP A 148 -9.72 10.48 -10.06
N PHE A 149 -8.79 10.32 -11.01
CA PHE A 149 -7.46 10.94 -10.99
C PHE A 149 -7.35 12.07 -12.02
N THR A 150 -8.46 12.58 -12.57
CA THR A 150 -8.44 13.60 -13.64
C THR A 150 -7.67 14.86 -13.26
N HIS A 151 -7.60 15.22 -11.97
CA HIS A 151 -6.76 16.32 -11.48
C HIS A 151 -5.24 16.10 -11.69
N LEU A 152 -4.77 14.87 -11.84
CA LEU A 152 -3.35 14.57 -12.14
C LEU A 152 -3.00 14.72 -13.63
N SER A 153 -4.00 14.85 -14.50
CA SER A 153 -3.82 15.02 -15.95
C SER A 153 -4.00 16.46 -16.46
N GLU A 154 -4.46 17.38 -15.60
CA GLU A 154 -4.70 18.78 -15.98
C GLU A 154 -3.46 19.70 -15.84
N GLU A 155 -2.34 19.22 -15.27
CA GLU A 155 -1.11 20.02 -15.11
C GLU A 155 -0.14 19.96 -16.31
N ASP A 156 -0.45 19.21 -17.37
CA ASP A 156 0.38 19.08 -18.59
C ASP A 156 -0.17 19.87 -19.81
N GLU A 157 -1.15 20.76 -19.63
CA GLU A 157 -1.66 21.69 -20.66
C GLU A 157 -1.34 23.17 -20.33
N ASP A 158 -0.07 23.51 -20.12
CA ASP A 158 0.40 24.90 -20.28
C ASP A 158 1.53 24.93 -21.32
N GLU A 159 1.20 25.44 -22.52
CA GLU A 159 2.10 25.82 -23.62
C GLU A 159 3.13 26.90 -23.22
#